data_AF-A0A2T6BAK9-F1
#
_entry.id   AF-A0A2T6BAK9-F1
#
_cell.length_a   1.000
_cell.length_b   1.000
_cell.length_c   1.000
_cell.angle_alpha   90.00
_cell.angle_beta   90.00
_cell.angle_gamma   90.00
#
_symmetry.space_group_name_H-M   'P 1'
#
loop_
_entity.id
_entity.type
_entity.pdbx_description
1 polymer ?
#
loop_
_entity_poly.entity_id
_entity_poly.type
_entity_poly.pdbx_seq_one_letter_code
_entity_poly.pdbx_strand_id
1 'polypeptide(L)'
;MRFSILLFAAAFCASSALADTVTVKRDYSLRAADWKARDEACVSAFQKAIFPQYEGLRRVRLTRMVTFLETSTVVVGTWPDVQFHSRYGDTAGVLTCVLDRRGRKATDVGVVFSGAGLAGFLRHPLAAMTEASKRLNQSFSTSLLP
;
A
#
# COMPACT_ATOMS: atom_id res chain seq x y z
N MET A 1 34.96 -30.43 40.76
CA MET A 1 34.96 -28.94 40.71
C MET A 1 35.59 -28.49 39.40
N ARG A 2 34.82 -27.80 38.57
CA ARG A 2 35.18 -26.58 37.79
C ARG A 2 34.18 -26.41 36.64
N PHE A 3 33.10 -25.70 36.98
CA PHE A 3 32.16 -25.13 36.02
C PHE A 3 32.90 -24.07 35.19
N SER A 4 32.87 -24.17 33.88
CA SER A 4 33.28 -23.08 32.98
C SER A 4 32.06 -22.67 32.17
N ILE A 5 31.34 -21.66 32.67
CA ILE A 5 30.22 -21.03 32.00
C ILE A 5 30.81 -19.97 31.07
N LEU A 6 30.93 -20.30 29.78
CA LEU A 6 31.26 -19.33 28.75
C LEU A 6 29.99 -18.52 28.43
N LEU A 7 29.90 -17.34 29.02
CA LEU A 7 28.96 -16.27 28.66
C LEU A 7 29.25 -15.81 27.23
N PHE A 8 28.54 -16.36 26.24
CA PHE A 8 28.40 -15.74 24.93
C PHE A 8 27.34 -14.65 25.05
N ALA A 9 27.79 -13.40 25.28
CA ALA A 9 26.97 -12.22 25.08
C ALA A 9 26.62 -12.14 23.60
N ALA A 10 25.44 -12.65 23.23
CA ALA A 10 24.86 -12.42 21.93
C ALA A 10 24.56 -10.93 21.80
N ALA A 11 25.50 -10.21 21.17
CA ALA A 11 25.25 -8.88 20.64
C ALA A 11 24.14 -9.03 19.61
N PHE A 12 22.90 -8.79 20.04
CA PHE A 12 21.77 -8.55 19.17
C PHE A 12 22.10 -7.28 18.38
N CYS A 13 22.79 -7.45 17.25
CA CYS A 13 22.78 -6.46 16.19
C CYS A 13 21.33 -6.42 15.68
N ALA A 14 20.50 -5.65 16.39
CA ALA A 14 19.28 -5.11 15.85
C ALA A 14 19.71 -4.20 14.69
N SER A 15 19.95 -4.79 13.53
CA SER A 15 19.88 -4.08 12.27
C SER A 15 18.46 -3.55 12.21
N SER A 16 18.27 -2.33 12.72
CA SER A 16 17.16 -1.49 12.32
C SER A 16 17.34 -1.29 10.83
N ALA A 17 16.85 -2.26 10.05
CA ALA A 17 16.36 -1.98 8.73
C ALA A 17 15.38 -0.84 8.96
N LEU A 18 15.83 0.39 8.70
CA LEU A 18 14.96 1.51 8.47
C LEU A 18 14.03 1.00 7.38
N ALA A 19 12.84 0.55 7.79
CA ALA A 19 11.82 0.19 6.84
C ALA A 19 11.70 1.42 5.94
N ASP A 20 11.97 1.24 4.65
CA ASP A 20 11.77 2.30 3.67
C ASP A 20 10.34 2.80 3.89
N THR A 21 10.18 3.95 4.55
CA THR A 21 8.86 4.42 4.93
C THR A 21 8.34 5.16 3.71
N VAL A 22 7.51 4.50 2.91
CA VAL A 22 6.84 5.18 1.80
C VAL A 22 6.00 6.31 2.37
N THR A 23 6.35 7.51 1.93
CA THR A 23 5.61 8.71 2.29
C THR A 23 4.34 8.77 1.45
N VAL A 24 3.18 8.78 2.11
CA VAL A 24 1.88 9.04 1.47
C VAL A 24 1.55 10.51 1.67
N LYS A 25 1.57 11.28 0.58
CA LYS A 25 1.23 12.71 0.55
C LYS A 25 -0.19 12.89 0.04
N ARG A 26 -0.93 13.82 0.65
CA ARG A 26 -2.26 14.27 0.20
C ARG A 26 -2.11 15.67 -0.37
N ASP A 27 -2.56 15.88 -1.60
CA ASP A 27 -2.60 17.21 -2.22
C ASP A 27 -4.00 17.87 -2.07
N TYR A 28 -4.86 17.29 -1.22
CA TYR A 28 -6.17 17.83 -0.82
C TYR A 28 -6.27 17.92 0.71
N SER A 29 -7.31 18.61 1.17
CA SER A 29 -7.67 18.70 2.59
C SER A 29 -9.11 18.24 2.81
N LEU A 30 -9.35 17.51 3.90
CA LEU A 30 -10.67 17.06 4.31
C LEU A 30 -11.12 17.86 5.53
N ARG A 31 -12.29 18.49 5.44
CA ARG A 31 -12.84 19.32 6.53
C ARG A 31 -13.69 18.51 7.50
N ALA A 32 -14.43 17.52 7.01
CA ALA A 32 -15.29 16.69 7.83
C ALA A 32 -14.47 15.60 8.55
N ALA A 33 -14.70 15.46 9.87
CA ALA A 33 -13.90 14.58 10.73
C ALA A 33 -14.07 13.09 10.38
N ASP A 34 -15.27 12.70 9.98
CA ASP A 34 -15.61 11.37 9.49
C ASP A 34 -14.90 11.05 8.16
N TRP A 35 -14.85 12.00 7.22
CA TRP A 35 -14.11 11.83 5.97
C TRP A 35 -12.62 11.68 6.22
N LYS A 36 -12.06 12.49 7.14
CA LYS A 36 -10.65 12.38 7.53
C LYS A 36 -10.34 11.02 8.14
N ALA A 37 -11.19 10.51 9.03
CA ALA A 37 -11.01 9.19 9.64
C ALA A 37 -11.06 8.05 8.61
N ARG A 38 -12.00 8.11 7.65
CA ARG A 38 -12.11 7.13 6.55
C ARG A 38 -10.87 7.15 5.66
N ASP A 39 -10.36 8.33 5.36
CA ASP A 39 -9.13 8.52 4.59
C ASP A 39 -7.90 7.94 5.29
N GLU A 40 -7.74 8.23 6.58
CA GLU A 40 -6.66 7.67 7.38
C GLU A 40 -6.76 6.14 7.49
N ALA A 41 -7.98 5.60 7.66
CA ALA A 41 -8.21 4.16 7.72
C ALA A 41 -7.79 3.45 6.42
N CYS A 42 -8.16 4.01 5.26
CA CYS A 42 -7.77 3.45 3.97
C CYS A 42 -6.26 3.55 3.73
N VAL A 43 -5.66 4.72 3.99
CA VAL A 43 -4.20 4.91 3.81
C VAL A 43 -3.41 3.98 4.72
N SER A 44 -3.84 3.80 5.97
CA SER A 44 -3.23 2.85 6.89
C SER A 44 -3.31 1.41 6.38
N ALA A 45 -4.47 1.01 5.83
CA ALA A 45 -4.65 -0.32 5.27
C ALA A 45 -3.80 -0.53 4.01
N PHE A 46 -3.75 0.45 3.11
CA PHE A 46 -2.86 0.44 1.95
C PHE A 46 -1.39 0.26 2.36
N GLN A 47 -0.92 1.04 3.33
CA GLN A 47 0.46 0.97 3.81
C GLN A 47 0.80 -0.39 4.45
N LYS A 48 -0.18 -1.06 5.08
CA LYS A 48 0.01 -2.36 5.72
C LYS A 48 -0.08 -3.54 4.75
N ALA A 49 -1.05 -3.49 3.83
CA ALA A 49 -1.44 -4.65 3.03
C ALA A 49 -0.84 -4.64 1.64
N ILE A 50 -0.85 -3.46 1.01
CA ILE A 50 -0.47 -3.27 -0.38
C ILE A 50 1.01 -2.95 -0.41
N PHE A 51 1.45 -1.85 0.22
CA PHE A 51 2.83 -1.36 0.09
C PHE A 51 3.94 -2.43 0.28
N PRO A 52 3.94 -3.31 1.30
CA PRO A 52 5.01 -4.32 1.43
C PRO A 52 5.20 -5.24 0.21
N GLN A 53 4.19 -5.33 -0.65
CA GLN A 53 4.22 -6.10 -1.91
C GLN A 53 4.81 -5.31 -3.09
N TYR A 54 5.08 -4.00 -2.95
CA TYR A 54 5.60 -3.11 -4.00
C TYR A 54 7.04 -2.71 -3.71
N GLU A 55 7.97 -3.60 -4.04
CA GLU A 55 9.39 -3.32 -3.84
C GLU A 55 9.84 -2.08 -4.64
N GLY A 56 10.55 -1.18 -3.98
CA GLY A 56 11.09 0.02 -4.62
C GLY A 56 10.09 1.16 -4.77
N LEU A 57 8.84 1.02 -4.28
CA LEU A 57 7.95 2.15 -4.07
C LEU A 57 8.59 3.12 -3.08
N ARG A 58 8.56 4.43 -3.38
CA ARG A 58 9.19 5.47 -2.56
C ARG A 58 8.19 6.49 -2.05
N ARG A 59 7.23 6.88 -2.88
CA ARG A 59 6.25 7.91 -2.55
C ARG A 59 4.92 7.61 -3.22
N VAL A 60 3.84 7.91 -2.52
CA VAL A 60 2.48 7.90 -3.06
C VAL A 60 1.89 9.28 -2.89
N ARG A 61 1.24 9.82 -3.92
CA ARG A 61 0.53 11.09 -3.86
C ARG A 61 -0.93 10.88 -4.21
N LEU A 62 -1.80 11.18 -3.25
CA LEU A 62 -3.24 11.23 -3.45
C LEU A 62 -3.56 12.64 -3.96
N THR A 63 -3.78 12.77 -5.27
CA THR A 63 -3.84 14.08 -5.96
C THR A 63 -5.23 14.69 -5.93
N ARG A 64 -6.26 13.85 -5.96
CA ARG A 64 -7.66 14.27 -5.95
C ARG A 64 -8.37 13.82 -4.69
N MET A 65 -9.38 14.59 -4.30
CA MET A 65 -10.21 14.28 -3.16
C MET A 65 -10.95 12.96 -3.38
N VAL A 66 -10.99 12.15 -2.33
CA VAL A 66 -11.71 10.87 -2.28
C VAL A 66 -13.21 11.06 -2.48
N THR A 67 -13.84 10.08 -3.11
CA THR A 67 -15.30 9.90 -3.10
C THR A 67 -15.68 8.72 -2.24
N PHE A 68 -16.69 8.90 -1.38
CA PHE A 68 -17.26 7.82 -0.57
C PHE A 68 -18.67 7.47 -1.07
N LEU A 69 -18.91 6.18 -1.30
CA LEU A 69 -20.22 5.60 -1.50
C LEU A 69 -20.63 4.84 -0.25
N GLU A 70 -21.68 5.29 0.42
CA GLU A 70 -22.22 4.63 1.59
C GLU A 70 -23.31 3.63 1.18
N THR A 71 -23.22 2.42 1.73
CA THR A 71 -24.24 1.37 1.57
C THR A 71 -24.82 1.02 2.94
N SER A 72 -25.80 0.11 2.98
CA SER A 72 -26.37 -0.35 4.26
C SER A 72 -25.37 -1.11 5.14
N THR A 73 -24.29 -1.64 4.55
CA THR A 73 -23.35 -2.57 5.22
C THR A 73 -21.91 -2.08 5.26
N VAL A 74 -21.47 -1.32 4.26
CA VAL A 74 -20.08 -0.85 4.11
C VAL A 74 -20.00 0.56 3.54
N VAL A 75 -18.84 1.19 3.69
CA VAL A 75 -18.49 2.44 3.02
C VAL A 75 -17.38 2.15 2.01
N VAL A 76 -17.61 2.45 0.74
CA VAL A 76 -16.61 2.28 -0.33
C VAL A 76 -15.95 3.62 -0.63
N GLY A 77 -14.63 3.71 -0.45
CA GLY A 77 -13.83 4.88 -0.81
C GLY A 77 -13.09 4.65 -2.12
N THR A 78 -13.04 5.67 -2.97
CA THR A 78 -12.24 5.68 -4.20
C THR A 78 -11.40 6.95 -4.27
N TRP A 79 -10.08 6.78 -4.40
CA TRP A 79 -9.10 7.83 -4.60
C TRP A 79 -8.64 7.75 -6.05
N PRO A 80 -9.10 8.65 -6.93
CA PRO A 80 -8.66 8.68 -8.31
C PRO A 80 -7.29 9.36 -8.43
N ASP A 81 -6.62 9.12 -9.56
CA ASP A 81 -5.39 9.80 -9.98
C ASP A 81 -4.25 9.75 -8.94
N VAL A 82 -4.10 8.61 -8.25
CA VAL A 82 -3.01 8.38 -7.31
C VAL A 82 -1.70 8.24 -8.08
N GLN A 83 -0.70 9.05 -7.75
CA GLN A 83 0.64 8.94 -8.33
C GLN A 83 1.52 8.05 -7.45
N PHE A 84 2.11 7.02 -8.04
CA PHE A 84 3.03 6.11 -7.39
C PHE A 84 4.42 6.34 -7.98
N HIS A 85 5.34 6.79 -7.14
CA HIS A 85 6.74 7.00 -7.52
C HIS A 85 7.59 5.83 -7.01
N SER A 86 8.29 5.19 -7.93
CA SER A 86 9.14 4.03 -7.62
C SER A 86 10.54 4.19 -8.23
N ARG A 87 11.48 3.37 -7.77
CA ARG A 87 12.81 3.28 -8.40
C ARG A 87 12.78 2.75 -9.84
N TYR A 88 11.65 2.21 -10.28
CA TYR A 88 11.45 1.56 -11.59
C TYR A 88 10.63 2.42 -12.57
N GLY A 89 10.28 3.64 -12.18
CA GLY A 89 9.43 4.53 -12.95
C GLY A 89 8.17 4.91 -12.18
N ASP A 90 7.58 6.03 -12.61
CA ASP A 90 6.36 6.58 -12.03
C ASP A 90 5.13 6.03 -12.76
N THR A 91 4.04 5.85 -12.02
CA THR A 91 2.75 5.42 -12.59
C THR A 91 1.59 6.14 -11.90
N ALA A 92 0.44 6.15 -12.56
CA ALA A 92 -0.81 6.66 -12.00
C ALA A 92 -1.78 5.50 -11.77
N GLY A 93 -2.75 5.66 -10.88
CA GLY A 93 -3.73 4.64 -10.63
C GLY A 93 -4.90 5.11 -9.78
N VAL A 94 -5.71 4.14 -9.37
CA VAL A 94 -6.86 4.32 -8.50
C VAL A 94 -6.63 3.45 -7.27
N LEU A 95 -6.76 4.05 -6.09
CA LEU A 95 -6.83 3.32 -4.83
C LEU A 95 -8.30 3.19 -4.45
N THR A 96 -8.71 1.99 -4.05
CA THR A 96 -10.06 1.70 -3.56
C THR A 96 -9.97 1.04 -2.20
N CYS A 97 -10.86 1.41 -1.29
CA CYS A 97 -10.99 0.74 0.00
C CYS A 97 -12.46 0.41 0.28
N VAL A 98 -12.70 -0.77 0.83
CA VAL A 98 -13.97 -1.11 1.46
C VAL A 98 -13.76 -0.95 2.96
N LEU A 99 -14.57 -0.10 3.58
CA LEU A 99 -14.55 0.17 5.01
C LEU A 99 -15.79 -0.45 5.66
N ASP A 100 -15.68 -0.77 6.95
CA ASP A 100 -16.82 -1.13 7.76
C ASP A 100 -17.92 -0.05 7.73
N ARG A 101 -19.14 -0.38 8.15
CA ARG A 101 -20.27 0.55 8.15
C ARG A 101 -19.98 1.88 8.85
N ARG A 102 -19.07 1.89 9.84
CA ARG A 102 -18.70 3.10 10.58
C ARG A 102 -17.60 3.91 9.89
N GLY A 103 -16.99 3.39 8.83
CA GLY A 103 -15.88 4.03 8.10
C GLY A 103 -14.59 4.12 8.92
N ARG A 104 -14.42 3.27 9.93
CA ARG A 104 -13.29 3.33 10.89
C ARG A 104 -12.25 2.24 10.66
N LYS A 105 -12.61 1.15 9.98
CA LYS A 105 -11.69 0.06 9.66
C LYS A 105 -11.84 -0.32 8.19
N ALA A 106 -10.73 -0.45 7.46
CA ALA A 106 -10.75 -1.04 6.13
C ALA A 106 -10.82 -2.58 6.24
N THR A 107 -11.74 -3.17 5.48
CA THR A 107 -11.92 -4.63 5.32
C THR A 107 -11.34 -5.12 3.99
N ASP A 108 -11.18 -4.23 3.01
CA ASP A 108 -10.52 -4.53 1.74
C ASP A 108 -9.80 -3.27 1.24
N VAL A 109 -8.70 -3.47 0.53
CA VAL A 109 -7.96 -2.41 -0.13
C VAL A 109 -7.40 -2.94 -1.46
N GLY A 110 -7.55 -2.14 -2.50
CA GLY A 110 -7.12 -2.49 -3.85
C GLY A 110 -6.52 -1.31 -4.57
N VAL A 111 -5.62 -1.59 -5.52
CA VAL A 111 -5.02 -0.59 -6.39
C VAL A 111 -5.08 -1.08 -7.83
N VAL A 112 -5.48 -0.18 -8.72
CA VAL A 112 -5.49 -0.39 -10.17
C VAL A 112 -4.59 0.66 -10.81
N PHE A 113 -3.65 0.23 -11.64
CA PHE A 113 -2.70 1.13 -12.32
C PHE A 113 -3.19 1.49 -13.73
N SER A 114 -2.96 2.74 -14.13
CA SER A 114 -3.23 3.27 -15.47
C SER A 114 -1.93 3.27 -16.29
N GLY A 115 -1.65 2.16 -16.99
CA GLY A 115 -0.52 2.01 -17.91
C GLY A 115 0.34 0.76 -17.65
N ALA A 116 1.38 0.56 -18.49
CA ALA A 116 2.36 -0.52 -18.33
C ALA A 116 3.31 -0.33 -17.12
N GLY A 117 3.27 0.87 -16.52
CA GLY A 117 3.97 1.19 -15.28
C GLY A 117 3.30 0.49 -14.09
N LEU A 118 4.03 -0.50 -13.57
CA LEU A 118 3.84 -1.18 -12.28
C LEU A 118 2.57 -2.02 -12.10
N ALA A 119 2.19 -2.77 -13.14
CA ALA A 119 1.63 -4.10 -12.97
C ALA A 119 2.77 -5.14 -13.00
N GLY A 120 3.26 -5.57 -11.83
CA GLY A 120 4.10 -6.78 -11.70
C GLY A 120 5.53 -6.61 -11.18
N PHE A 121 5.71 -6.44 -9.86
CA PHE A 121 6.97 -6.82 -9.22
C PHE A 121 6.73 -7.83 -8.10
N LEU A 122 7.17 -9.06 -8.35
CA LEU A 122 7.40 -10.06 -7.29
C LEU A 122 8.90 -10.35 -7.09
N ARG A 123 9.78 -9.40 -7.47
CA ARG A 123 11.26 -9.42 -7.42
C ARG A 123 11.98 -10.27 -8.49
N HIS A 124 12.33 -9.75 -9.70
CA HIS A 124 13.33 -10.44 -10.56
C HIS A 124 13.92 -9.64 -11.75
N PRO A 125 15.22 -9.80 -12.09
CA PRO A 125 15.82 -9.38 -13.37
C PRO A 125 15.31 -10.11 -14.64
N LEU A 126 14.28 -10.96 -14.54
CA LEU A 126 13.67 -11.72 -15.66
C LEU A 126 12.32 -11.16 -16.14
N ALA A 127 11.86 -10.00 -15.64
CA ALA A 127 10.80 -9.25 -16.34
C ALA A 127 11.20 -8.87 -17.78
N ALA A 128 12.50 -8.93 -18.09
CA ALA A 128 13.09 -8.76 -19.42
C ALA A 128 12.89 -9.96 -20.36
N MET A 129 12.33 -11.09 -19.91
CA MET A 129 12.13 -12.27 -20.75
C MET A 129 10.70 -12.77 -20.67
N THR A 130 10.04 -12.82 -21.83
CA THR A 130 8.76 -13.48 -22.16
C THR A 130 7.45 -12.68 -21.99
N GLU A 131 6.83 -12.34 -23.14
CA GLU A 131 5.38 -12.08 -23.30
C GLU A 131 4.77 -10.84 -22.61
N ALA A 132 5.44 -9.68 -22.74
CA ALA A 132 5.05 -8.41 -22.08
C ALA A 132 3.71 -7.77 -22.53
N SER A 133 3.05 -8.27 -23.58
CA SER A 133 1.82 -7.65 -24.12
C SER A 133 0.51 -8.27 -23.64
N LYS A 134 0.51 -9.53 -23.16
CA LYS A 134 -0.73 -10.21 -22.71
C LYS A 134 -1.10 -10.00 -21.23
N ARG A 135 -0.22 -9.40 -20.42
CA ARG A 135 -0.42 -9.14 -18.98
C ARG A 135 -0.76 -7.69 -18.61
N LEU A 136 -1.08 -6.85 -19.60
CA LEU A 136 -1.20 -5.39 -19.43
C LEU A 136 -2.47 -4.91 -18.68
N ASN A 137 -3.39 -5.82 -18.32
CA ASN A 137 -4.58 -5.50 -17.52
C ASN A 137 -4.60 -6.38 -16.26
N GLN A 138 -3.86 -6.00 -15.20
CA GLN A 138 -3.94 -6.67 -13.91
C GLN A 138 -4.37 -5.69 -12.82
N SER A 139 -5.50 -5.99 -12.18
CA SER A 139 -6.01 -5.34 -10.97
C SER A 139 -5.55 -6.13 -9.74
N PHE A 140 -5.02 -5.46 -8.72
CA PHE A 140 -4.69 -6.09 -7.45
C PHE A 140 -5.74 -5.70 -6.38
N SER A 141 -6.41 -6.70 -5.83
CA SER A 141 -7.33 -6.56 -4.68
C SER A 141 -6.86 -7.52 -3.59
N THR A 142 -6.87 -7.09 -2.34
CA THR A 142 -6.58 -7.99 -1.21
C THR A 142 -7.61 -7.81 -0.10
N SER A 143 -8.32 -8.89 0.22
CA SER A 143 -9.28 -8.90 1.32
C SER A 143 -8.54 -8.99 2.65
N LEU A 144 -8.72 -7.97 3.48
CA LEU A 144 -8.26 -7.94 4.87
C LEU A 144 -9.35 -8.59 5.73
N LEU A 145 -9.42 -9.92 5.68
CA LEU A 145 -10.33 -10.65 6.55
C LEU A 145 -9.94 -10.44 8.03
N PRO A 146 -10.95 -10.40 8.93
CA PRO A 146 -10.82 -9.90 10.31
C PRO A 146 -9.84 -10.66 11.19
#